data_AF-A0A1Y2KX15-F1
#
_entry.id   AF-A0A1Y2KX15-F1
#
_cell.length_a   1.000
_cell.length_b   1.000
_cell.length_c   1.000
_cell.angle_alpha   90.00
_cell.angle_beta   90.00
_cell.angle_gamma   90.00
#
_symmetry.space_group_name_H-M   'P 1'
#
loop_
_entity.id
_entity.type
_entity.pdbx_description
1 polymer ?
#
loop_
_entity_poly.entity_id
_entity_poly.type
_entity_poly.pdbx_seq_one_letter_code
_entity_poly.pdbx_strand_id
1 'polypeptide(L)'
;KVTIMLMFIIANAMLFAHVLTTERIPHTIAEAIIGWGLPAWGFLIVVNIILLIAGNFMEPSAILMIMAPILFPIAMKLGIDPIHLGIIMVVNMEIGMITPPVGLNLFVTSGITGMPLL
;
A
#
# COMPACT_ATOMS: atom_id res chain seq x y z
N LYS A 1 4.49 1.32 -26.46
CA LYS A 1 5.68 1.56 -25.59
C LYS A 1 5.25 1.72 -24.12
N VAL A 2 4.42 2.72 -23.80
CA VAL A 2 3.92 2.96 -22.42
C VAL A 2 3.25 1.72 -21.81
N THR A 3 2.31 1.07 -22.50
CA THR A 3 1.63 -0.14 -22.01
C THR A 3 2.59 -1.29 -21.66
N ILE A 4 3.66 -1.49 -22.44
CA ILE A 4 4.65 -2.55 -22.19
C ILE A 4 5.45 -2.24 -20.92
N MET A 5 5.88 -0.97 -20.75
CA MET A 5 6.58 -0.54 -19.54
C MET A 5 5.70 -0.69 -18.29
N LEU A 6 4.43 -0.29 -18.38
CA LEU A 6 3.47 -0.42 -17.28
C LEU A 6 3.24 -1.89 -16.89
N MET A 7 2.96 -2.75 -17.88
CA MET A 7 2.77 -4.18 -17.62
C MET A 7 4.03 -4.82 -17.03
N PHE A 8 5.23 -4.39 -17.45
CA PHE A 8 6.48 -4.87 -16.88
C PHE A 8 6.67 -4.44 -15.42
N ILE A 9 6.35 -3.18 -15.07
CA ILE A 9 6.39 -2.68 -13.69
C ILE A 9 5.40 -3.45 -12.82
N ILE A 10 4.15 -3.60 -13.28
CA ILE A 10 3.10 -4.32 -12.56
C ILE A 10 3.50 -5.79 -12.34
N ALA A 11 4.04 -6.46 -13.36
CA ALA A 11 4.48 -7.86 -13.23
C ALA A 11 5.56 -8.05 -12.15
N ASN A 12 6.56 -7.16 -12.10
CA ASN A 12 7.59 -7.20 -11.06
C ASN A 12 7.03 -6.86 -9.67
N ALA A 13 6.11 -5.90 -9.58
CA ALA A 13 5.43 -5.57 -8.33
C ALA A 13 4.61 -6.74 -7.79
N MET A 14 3.92 -7.49 -8.66
CA MET A 14 3.18 -8.70 -8.27
C MET A 14 4.12 -9.81 -7.80
N LEU A 15 5.27 -9.98 -8.44
CA LEU A 15 6.29 -10.95 -8.00
C LEU A 15 6.84 -10.57 -6.62
N PHE A 16 7.10 -9.29 -6.38
CA PHE A 16 7.48 -8.78 -5.07
C PHE A 16 6.39 -9.01 -4.02
N ALA A 17 5.12 -8.74 -4.35
CA ALA A 17 3.97 -9.03 -3.49
C ALA A 17 3.93 -10.50 -3.07
N HIS A 18 4.17 -11.40 -4.03
CA HIS A 18 4.21 -12.83 -3.80
C HIS A 18 5.33 -13.23 -2.84
N VAL A 19 6.54 -12.69 -3.02
CA VAL A 19 7.66 -12.94 -2.11
C VAL A 19 7.34 -12.45 -0.69
N LEU A 20 6.85 -11.21 -0.52
CA LEU A 20 6.50 -10.68 0.80
C LEU A 20 5.44 -11.53 1.52
N THR A 21 4.45 -11.99 0.77
CA THR A 21 3.38 -12.85 1.30
C THR A 21 3.92 -14.22 1.70
N THR A 22 4.82 -14.79 0.89
CA THR A 22 5.47 -16.08 1.14
C THR A 22 6.35 -16.02 2.38
N GLU A 23 7.12 -14.94 2.54
CA GLU A 23 7.95 -14.66 3.72
C GLU A 23 7.11 -14.19 4.93
N ARG A 24 5.79 -14.08 4.80
CA ARG A 24 4.85 -13.64 5.85
C ARG A 24 5.19 -12.28 6.46
N ILE A 25 5.94 -11.44 5.75
CA ILE A 25 6.36 -10.10 6.21
C ILE A 25 5.17 -9.25 6.67
N PRO A 26 4.04 -9.16 5.90
CA PRO A 26 2.85 -8.43 6.33
C PRO A 26 2.27 -8.90 7.67
N HIS A 27 2.29 -10.22 7.91
CA HIS A 27 1.81 -10.81 9.16
C HIS A 27 2.73 -10.49 10.32
N THR A 28 4.05 -10.63 10.15
CA THR A 28 5.03 -10.31 11.19
C THR A 28 4.97 -8.84 11.59
N ILE A 29 4.79 -7.94 10.63
CA ILE A 29 4.61 -6.50 10.90
C ILE A 29 3.35 -6.28 11.74
N ALA A 30 2.23 -6.90 11.38
CA ALA A 30 0.99 -6.76 12.11
C ALA A 30 1.07 -7.32 13.54
N GLU A 31 1.70 -8.48 13.73
CA GLU A 31 1.96 -9.06 15.05
C GLU A 31 2.83 -8.13 15.91
N ALA A 32 3.84 -7.50 15.33
CA ALA A 32 4.67 -6.50 16.02
C ALA A 32 3.85 -5.28 16.47
N ILE A 33 2.99 -4.75 15.59
CA ILE A 33 2.10 -3.62 15.91
C ILE A 33 1.15 -3.97 17.06
N ILE A 34 0.57 -5.17 17.03
CA ILE A 34 -0.30 -5.65 18.12
C ILE A 34 0.50 -5.76 19.42
N GLY A 35 1.71 -6.31 19.36
CA GLY A 35 2.60 -6.49 20.51
C GLY A 35 3.00 -5.16 21.19
N TRP A 36 2.98 -4.05 20.46
CA TRP A 36 3.26 -2.72 21.02
C TRP A 36 2.12 -2.15 21.87
N GLY A 37 0.91 -2.74 21.80
CA GLY A 37 -0.22 -2.29 22.63
C GLY A 37 -0.64 -0.85 22.39
N LEU A 38 -0.54 -0.38 21.14
CA LEU A 38 -0.79 1.02 20.79
C LEU A 38 -2.26 1.42 20.99
N PRO A 39 -2.53 2.67 21.40
CA PRO A 39 -3.88 3.24 21.32
C PRO A 39 -4.31 3.41 19.86
N ALA A 40 -5.63 3.56 19.62
CA ALA A 40 -6.22 3.65 18.28
C ALA A 40 -5.51 4.66 17.35
N TRP A 41 -5.21 5.87 17.85
CA TRP A 41 -4.51 6.89 17.06
C TRP A 41 -3.07 6.48 16.69
N GLY A 42 -2.36 5.80 17.60
CA GLY A 42 -1.00 5.33 17.37
C GLY A 42 -0.97 4.23 16.32
N PHE A 43 -1.94 3.31 16.38
CA PHE A 43 -2.15 2.29 15.35
C PHE A 43 -2.36 2.93 13.96
N LEU A 44 -3.23 3.94 13.86
CA LEU A 44 -3.50 4.63 12.60
C LEU A 44 -2.26 5.31 12.00
N ILE A 45 -1.39 5.88 12.82
CA ILE A 45 -0.13 6.48 12.35
C ILE A 45 0.78 5.41 11.75
N VAL A 46 0.97 4.29 12.45
CA VAL A 46 1.83 3.19 11.97
C VAL A 46 1.26 2.58 10.68
N VAL A 47 -0.06 2.40 10.60
CA VAL A 47 -0.74 1.95 9.39
C VAL A 47 -0.48 2.91 8.22
N ASN A 48 -0.60 4.22 8.41
CA ASN A 48 -0.30 5.20 7.36
C ASN A 48 1.14 5.05 6.85
N ILE A 49 2.12 4.97 7.76
CA ILE A 49 3.53 4.85 7.37
C ILE A 49 3.77 3.58 6.55
N ILE A 50 3.26 2.45 7.00
CA ILE A 50 3.42 1.17 6.30
C ILE A 50 2.75 1.20 4.93
N LEU A 51 1.54 1.73 4.85
CA LEU A 51 0.80 1.79 3.60
C LEU A 51 1.42 2.76 2.61
N LEU A 52 1.98 3.90 3.05
CA LEU A 52 2.73 4.81 2.16
C LEU A 52 3.98 4.14 1.61
N ILE A 53 4.75 3.47 2.48
CA ILE A 53 5.95 2.75 2.04
C ILE A 53 5.56 1.63 1.06
N ALA A 54 4.53 0.86 1.36
CA ALA A 54 4.08 -0.21 0.47
C ALA A 54 3.53 0.33 -0.87
N GLY A 55 2.68 1.35 -0.83
CA GLY A 55 2.05 1.96 -2.01
C GLY A 55 3.03 2.58 -2.99
N ASN A 56 4.22 2.95 -2.52
CA ASN A 56 5.30 3.47 -3.36
C ASN A 56 5.95 2.40 -4.27
N PHE A 57 5.84 1.12 -3.94
CA PHE A 57 6.49 0.02 -4.68
C PHE A 57 5.52 -0.96 -5.33
N MET A 58 4.32 -1.10 -4.77
CA MET A 58 3.38 -2.14 -5.16
C MET A 58 2.07 -1.54 -5.65
N GLU A 59 1.42 -2.27 -6.54
CA GLU A 59 0.12 -1.90 -7.08
C GLU A 59 -0.96 -1.98 -5.96
N PRO A 60 -1.89 -1.00 -5.88
CA PRO A 60 -2.86 -0.89 -4.79
C PRO A 60 -3.69 -2.13 -4.53
N SER A 61 -4.18 -2.81 -5.58
CA SER A 61 -5.06 -3.96 -5.42
C SER A 61 -4.34 -5.12 -4.71
N ALA A 62 -3.06 -5.33 -5.02
CA ALA A 62 -2.23 -6.35 -4.36
C ALA A 62 -2.03 -6.04 -2.87
N ILE A 63 -1.69 -4.80 -2.51
CA ILE A 63 -1.49 -4.41 -1.10
C ILE A 63 -2.80 -4.54 -0.32
N LEU A 64 -3.91 -4.01 -0.84
CA LEU A 64 -5.19 -4.03 -0.14
C LEU A 64 -5.68 -5.45 0.09
N MET A 65 -5.50 -6.35 -0.88
CA MET A 65 -5.86 -7.77 -0.74
C MET A 65 -5.12 -8.46 0.40
N ILE A 66 -3.86 -8.08 0.64
CA ILE A 66 -3.03 -8.63 1.72
C ILE A 66 -3.31 -7.93 3.05
N MET A 67 -3.29 -6.60 3.08
CA MET A 67 -3.30 -5.81 4.31
C MET A 67 -4.69 -5.67 4.93
N ALA A 68 -5.76 -5.57 4.13
CA ALA A 68 -7.11 -5.40 4.64
C ALA A 68 -7.53 -6.50 5.64
N PRO A 69 -7.42 -7.82 5.32
CA PRO A 69 -7.81 -8.86 6.26
C PRO A 69 -6.97 -8.89 7.54
N ILE A 70 -5.76 -8.32 7.51
CA ILE A 70 -4.84 -8.27 8.65
C ILE A 70 -5.17 -7.07 9.56
N LEU A 71 -5.33 -5.87 8.97
CA LEU A 71 -5.53 -4.63 9.72
C LEU A 71 -6.95 -4.47 10.22
N PHE A 72 -7.94 -4.93 9.47
CA PHE A 72 -9.36 -4.81 9.81
C PHE A 72 -9.71 -5.35 11.21
N PRO A 73 -9.38 -6.61 11.57
CA PRO A 73 -9.73 -7.14 12.89
C PRO A 73 -9.03 -6.38 14.04
N ILE A 74 -7.85 -5.81 13.80
CA ILE A 74 -7.12 -5.00 14.78
C ILE A 74 -7.84 -3.66 14.98
N ALA A 75 -8.20 -3.00 13.89
CA ALA A 75 -8.90 -1.73 13.91
C ALA A 75 -10.25 -1.83 14.63
N MET A 76 -11.03 -2.88 14.36
CA MET A 76 -12.30 -3.13 15.04
C MET A 76 -12.13 -3.33 16.54
N LYS A 77 -11.09 -4.02 16.99
CA LYS A 77 -10.77 -4.19 18.42
C LYS A 77 -10.41 -2.87 19.10
N LEU A 78 -9.79 -1.95 18.36
CA LEU A 78 -9.43 -0.62 18.84
C LEU A 78 -10.59 0.40 18.74
N GLY A 79 -11.77 -0.03 18.29
CA GLY A 79 -12.95 0.83 18.15
C GLY A 79 -12.86 1.81 16.97
N ILE A 80 -12.01 1.53 15.98
CA ILE A 80 -11.87 2.36 14.78
C ILE A 80 -13.02 2.04 13.82
N ASP A 81 -13.65 3.10 13.30
CA ASP A 81 -14.70 2.96 12.30
C ASP A 81 -14.16 2.32 11.00
N PRO A 82 -14.84 1.30 10.44
CA PRO A 82 -14.36 0.58 9.27
C PRO A 82 -14.32 1.45 8.00
N ILE A 83 -15.18 2.46 7.89
CA ILE A 83 -15.16 3.42 6.78
C ILE A 83 -13.92 4.30 6.90
N HIS A 84 -13.60 4.76 8.11
CA HIS A 84 -12.38 5.53 8.35
C HIS A 84 -11.11 4.75 7.99
N LEU A 85 -11.02 3.47 8.39
CA LEU A 85 -9.92 2.60 7.98
C LEU A 85 -9.87 2.47 6.46
N GLY A 86 -11.01 2.22 5.80
CA GLY A 86 -11.09 2.12 4.35
C GLY A 86 -10.59 3.38 3.64
N ILE A 87 -10.97 4.57 4.14
CA ILE A 87 -10.48 5.85 3.62
C ILE A 87 -8.96 5.94 3.76
N ILE A 88 -8.42 5.65 4.95
CA ILE A 88 -6.97 5.66 5.18
C ILE A 88 -6.26 4.71 4.21
N MET A 89 -6.81 3.51 4.02
CA MET A 89 -6.21 2.54 3.12
C MET A 89 -6.19 3.04 1.68
N VAL A 90 -7.31 3.49 1.14
CA VAL A 90 -7.41 3.97 -0.24
C VAL A 90 -6.56 5.22 -0.46
N VAL A 91 -6.64 6.21 0.44
CA VAL A 91 -5.90 7.47 0.29
C VAL A 91 -4.39 7.24 0.29
N ASN A 92 -3.87 6.38 1.18
CA ASN A 92 -2.44 6.06 1.17
C ASN A 92 -2.00 5.35 -0.11
N MET A 93 -2.83 4.46 -0.67
CA MET A 93 -2.53 3.81 -1.94
C MET A 93 -2.45 4.81 -3.09
N GLU A 94 -3.40 5.75 -3.17
CA GLU A 94 -3.40 6.77 -4.22
C GLU A 94 -2.22 7.73 -4.09
N ILE A 95 -1.82 8.09 -2.86
CA ILE A 95 -0.58 8.86 -2.62
C ILE A 95 0.63 8.09 -3.16
N GLY A 96 0.73 6.78 -2.90
CA GLY A 96 1.81 5.95 -3.43
C GLY A 96 1.87 5.92 -4.96
N MET A 97 0.70 5.91 -5.62
CA MET A 97 0.60 5.90 -7.08
C MET A 97 1.06 7.20 -7.74
N ILE A 98 1.11 8.31 -7.00
CA ILE A 98 1.60 9.60 -7.48
C ILE A 98 2.96 9.99 -6.89
N THR A 99 3.57 9.15 -6.05
CA THR A 99 4.85 9.44 -5.38
C THR A 99 5.97 8.55 -5.94
N PRO A 100 7.17 9.08 -6.25
CA PRO A 100 8.33 8.25 -6.59
C PRO A 100 8.67 7.26 -5.45
N PRO A 101 9.15 6.04 -5.72
CA PRO A 101 9.96 5.63 -6.87
C PRO A 101 9.22 4.98 -8.05
N VAL A 102 8.05 4.36 -7.83
CA VAL A 102 7.28 3.73 -8.92
C VAL A 102 6.26 4.68 -9.52
N GLY A 103 5.58 5.52 -8.72
CA GLY A 103 4.68 6.59 -9.18
C GLY A 103 3.87 6.26 -10.43
N LEU A 104 3.19 5.10 -10.48
CA LEU A 104 2.64 4.52 -11.72
C LEU A 104 1.72 5.50 -12.46
N ASN A 105 0.91 6.28 -11.73
CA ASN A 105 0.03 7.28 -12.33
C ASN A 105 0.82 8.42 -12.98
N LEU A 106 1.99 8.77 -12.44
CA LEU A 106 2.89 9.73 -13.08
C LEU A 106 3.44 9.17 -14.40
N PHE A 107 3.84 7.88 -14.44
CA PHE A 107 4.34 7.24 -15.67
C PHE A 107 3.26 7.17 -16.77
N VAL A 108 2.03 6.85 -16.39
CA VAL A 108 0.88 6.85 -17.31
C VAL A 108 0.65 8.28 -17.84
N THR A 109 0.56 9.26 -16.94
CA THR A 109 0.29 10.66 -17.28
C THR A 109 1.39 11.24 -18.17
N SER A 110 2.67 11.03 -17.83
CA SER A 110 3.81 11.46 -18.65
C SER A 110 3.79 10.79 -20.03
N GLY A 111 3.49 9.49 -20.09
CA GLY A 111 3.40 8.74 -21.34
C GLY A 111 2.29 9.22 -22.29
N ILE A 112 1.19 9.76 -21.76
CA ILE A 112 0.06 10.30 -22.54
C ILE A 112 0.29 11.78 -22.91
N THR A 113 0.76 12.58 -21.96
CA THR A 113 0.92 14.04 -22.12
C THR A 113 2.21 14.44 -22.82
N GLY A 114 3.23 13.57 -22.84
CA GLY A 114 4.57 13.87 -23.33
C GLY A 114 5.37 14.80 -22.40
N MET A 115 4.83 15.18 -21.25
CA MET A 115 5.55 15.96 -20.24
C MET A 115 6.54 15.06 -19.48
N PRO A 116 7.76 15.55 -19.17
CA PRO A 116 8.71 14.81 -18.35
C PRO A 116 8.15 14.46 -16.97
N LEU A 117 8.65 13.37 -16.39
CA LEU A 117 8.45 13.05 -14.97
C LEU A 117 9.33 14.03 -14.18
N LEU A 118 8.74 15.16 -13.75
CA LEU A 118 9.37 16.38 -13.22
C LEU A 118 10.07 17.24 -14.29
#